data_AF-A0A533RMS6-F1
#
_entry.id   AF-A0A533RMS6-F1
#
_cell.length_a   1.000
_cell.length_b   1.000
_cell.length_c   1.000
_cell.angle_alpha   90.00
_cell.angle_beta   90.00
_cell.angle_gamma   90.00
#
_symmetry.space_group_name_H-M   'P 1'
#
loop_
_entity.id
_entity.type
_entity.pdbx_description
1 polymer ?
#
loop_
_entity_poly.entity_id
_entity_poly.type
_entity_poly.pdbx_seq_one_letter_code
_entity_poly.pdbx_strand_id
1 'polypeptide(L)'
;MRARASGRLREEDGGMAGHRSEYDAIYGLLMEAASPLDAEAPCVAAWVADSALKDGHLYAAMGLTDRSEVRALMERHFPAIAAGNDRDMRWKKYLYKRMCGWPGFEG
;
A
#
# COMPACT_ATOMS: atom_id res chain seq x y z
N MET A 1 37.05 38.83 17.90
CA MET A 1 36.20 37.75 18.44
C MET A 1 35.02 37.56 17.48
N ARG A 2 35.07 36.57 16.59
CA ARG A 2 33.95 36.20 15.72
C ARG A 2 33.64 34.74 16.01
N ALA A 3 32.41 34.46 16.44
CA ALA A 3 31.85 33.13 16.33
C ALA A 3 30.42 33.30 15.77
N ARG A 4 30.28 32.95 14.49
CA ARG A 4 29.01 32.53 13.91
C ARG A 4 29.01 31.01 13.91
N ALA A 5 27.92 30.43 14.41
CA ALA A 5 27.34 29.14 14.00
C ALA A 5 26.01 29.10 14.77
N SER A 6 24.84 29.36 14.20
CA SER A 6 24.21 28.75 13.03
C SER A 6 24.30 27.23 13.07
N GLY A 7 23.26 26.64 13.66
CA GLY A 7 23.05 25.21 13.75
C GLY A 7 21.60 24.94 14.12
N ARG A 8 20.66 25.42 13.29
CA ARG A 8 19.28 24.93 13.31
C ARG A 8 19.35 23.48 12.81
N LEU A 9 19.38 22.52 13.72
CA LEU A 9 19.12 21.12 13.38
C LEU A 9 17.68 21.07 12.87
N ARG A 10 17.58 20.71 11.59
CA ARG A 10 16.33 20.53 10.87
C ARG A 10 15.92 19.09 11.14
N GLU A 11 14.98 18.91 12.06
CA GLU A 11 14.33 17.63 12.32
C GLU A 11 13.41 17.31 11.13
N GLU A 12 13.95 16.62 10.12
CA GLU A 12 13.18 16.03 9.01
C GLU A 12 13.55 14.54 8.87
N ASP A 13 13.30 13.77 9.94
CA ASP A 13 13.54 12.31 10.00
C ASP A 13 12.25 11.51 10.23
N GLY A 14 11.09 12.11 9.92
CA GLY A 14 9.76 11.50 10.12
C GLY A 14 9.17 10.79 8.89
N GLY A 15 9.63 11.11 7.69
CA GLY A 15 9.04 10.60 6.43
C GLY A 15 9.43 9.17 6.08
N MET A 16 10.66 8.75 6.43
CA MET A 16 11.18 7.42 6.08
C MET A 16 10.65 6.31 7.01
N ALA A 17 10.41 6.61 8.29
CA ALA A 17 9.83 5.69 9.25
C ALA A 17 8.33 5.46 9.00
N GLY A 18 7.59 6.52 8.65
CA GLY A 18 6.17 6.43 8.30
C GLY A 18 5.95 5.56 7.06
N HIS A 19 6.65 5.84 5.96
CA HIS A 19 6.51 5.08 4.71
C HIS A 19 6.88 3.61 4.85
N ARG A 20 7.92 3.26 5.63
CA ARG A 20 8.29 1.86 5.87
C ARG A 20 7.21 1.11 6.65
N SER A 21 6.63 1.74 7.68
CA SER A 21 5.53 1.12 8.44
C SER A 21 4.26 0.93 7.61
N GLU A 22 3.92 1.88 6.73
CA GLU A 22 2.79 1.76 5.81
C GLU A 22 3.05 0.70 4.74
N TYR A 23 4.26 0.64 4.18
CA TYR A 23 4.66 -0.42 3.26
C TYR A 23 4.47 -1.80 3.91
N ASP A 24 5.05 -2.01 5.09
CA ASP A 24 5.02 -3.29 5.79
C ASP A 24 3.58 -3.70 6.14
N ALA A 25 2.73 -2.74 6.48
CA ALA A 25 1.32 -2.99 6.76
C ALA A 25 0.51 -3.38 5.50
N ILE A 26 0.72 -2.71 4.35
CA ILE A 26 0.05 -3.10 3.09
C ILE A 26 0.55 -4.46 2.63
N TYR A 27 1.86 -4.66 2.67
CA TYR A 27 2.49 -5.91 2.28
C TYR A 27 1.98 -7.08 3.13
N GLY A 28 1.97 -6.91 4.46
CA GLY A 28 1.44 -7.89 5.41
C GLY A 28 -0.01 -8.24 5.13
N LEU A 29 -0.88 -7.22 4.96
CA LEU A 29 -2.29 -7.41 4.61
C LEU A 29 -2.49 -8.25 3.34
N LEU A 30 -1.68 -8.00 2.30
CA LEU A 30 -1.78 -8.76 1.05
C LEU A 30 -1.28 -10.19 1.22
N MET A 31 -0.16 -10.37 1.92
CA MET A 31 0.42 -11.70 2.17
C MET A 31 -0.43 -12.57 3.09
N GLU A 32 -1.16 -11.99 4.04
CA GLU A 32 -2.14 -12.70 4.86
C GLU A 32 -3.29 -13.29 4.02
N ALA A 33 -3.64 -12.63 2.93
CA ALA A 33 -4.68 -13.07 2.00
C ALA A 33 -4.14 -13.90 0.82
N ALA A 34 -2.82 -14.03 0.69
CA ALA A 34 -2.18 -14.71 -0.42
C ALA A 34 -2.30 -16.24 -0.28
N SER A 35 -2.45 -16.92 -1.41
CA SER A 35 -2.31 -18.38 -1.44
C SER A 35 -0.84 -18.78 -1.21
N PRO A 36 -0.53 -19.74 -0.33
CA PRO A 36 0.84 -20.25 -0.18
C PRO A 36 1.41 -20.91 -1.44
N LEU A 37 0.54 -21.27 -2.39
CA LEU A 37 0.93 -21.87 -3.67
C LEU A 37 1.19 -20.82 -4.75
N ASP A 38 0.86 -19.55 -4.50
CA ASP A 38 1.13 -18.46 -5.43
C ASP A 38 2.55 -17.91 -5.23
N ALA A 39 3.48 -18.43 -6.03
CA ALA A 39 4.87 -18.00 -5.99
C ALA A 39 5.09 -16.53 -6.42
N GLU A 40 4.13 -15.93 -7.13
CA GLU A 40 4.21 -14.54 -7.60
C GLU A 40 3.68 -13.56 -6.54
N ALA A 41 2.82 -14.01 -5.62
CA ALA A 41 2.17 -13.18 -4.62
C ALA A 41 3.13 -12.26 -3.83
N PRO A 42 4.32 -12.70 -3.36
CA PRO A 42 5.25 -11.80 -2.68
C PRO A 42 5.74 -10.64 -3.54
N CYS A 43 6.02 -10.90 -4.82
CA CYS A 43 6.49 -9.86 -5.74
C CYS A 43 5.36 -8.88 -6.07
N VAL A 44 4.15 -9.38 -6.31
CA VAL A 44 2.97 -8.55 -6.57
C VAL A 44 2.60 -7.73 -5.35
N ALA A 45 2.64 -8.31 -4.15
CA ALA A 45 2.37 -7.61 -2.90
C ALA A 45 3.34 -6.45 -2.68
N ALA A 46 4.65 -6.68 -2.90
CA ALA A 46 5.67 -5.64 -2.81
C ALA A 46 5.43 -4.51 -3.82
N TRP A 47 5.06 -4.84 -5.06
CA TRP A 47 4.77 -3.86 -6.10
C TRP A 47 3.54 -3.00 -5.79
N VAL A 48 2.48 -3.63 -5.27
CA VAL A 48 1.27 -2.93 -4.83
C VAL A 48 1.58 -2.03 -3.63
N ALA A 49 2.31 -2.52 -2.63
CA ALA A 49 2.68 -1.75 -1.44
C ALA A 49 3.53 -0.52 -1.80
N ASP A 50 4.55 -0.68 -2.65
CA ASP A 50 5.36 0.44 -3.14
C ASP A 50 4.51 1.46 -3.92
N SER A 51 3.62 0.99 -4.79
CA SER A 51 2.77 1.86 -5.61
C SER A 51 1.67 2.56 -4.81
N ALA A 52 1.26 1.99 -3.67
CA ALA A 52 0.29 2.58 -2.78
C ALA A 52 0.82 3.86 -2.11
N LEU A 53 2.12 3.92 -1.80
CA LEU A 53 2.79 5.05 -1.16
C LEU A 53 3.03 6.24 -2.10
N LYS A 54 3.01 6.02 -3.41
CA LYS A 54 3.19 7.10 -4.41
C LYS A 54 1.95 8.00 -4.45
N ASP A 55 2.09 9.21 -4.95
CA ASP A 55 0.93 10.08 -5.17
C ASP A 55 -0.01 9.55 -6.27
N GLY A 56 -1.25 10.03 -6.27
CA GLY A 56 -2.23 9.74 -7.33
C GLY A 56 -2.88 8.36 -7.25
N HIS A 57 -3.35 7.85 -8.39
CA HIS A 57 -4.08 6.58 -8.48
C HIS A 57 -3.14 5.37 -8.44
N LEU A 58 -3.60 4.25 -7.88
CA LEU A 58 -2.79 3.03 -7.78
C LEU A 58 -2.41 2.48 -9.17
N TYR A 59 -3.37 2.40 -10.10
CA TYR A 59 -3.09 1.91 -11.45
C TYR A 59 -2.00 2.74 -12.14
N ALA A 60 -2.07 4.07 -12.04
CA ALA A 60 -1.06 4.95 -12.63
C ALA A 60 0.32 4.79 -11.97
N ALA A 61 0.36 4.65 -10.64
CA ALA A 61 1.60 4.38 -9.90
C ALA A 61 2.23 3.02 -10.24
N MET A 62 1.41 2.05 -10.66
CA MET A 62 1.81 0.74 -11.16
C MET A 62 2.12 0.76 -12.67
N GLY A 63 1.85 1.85 -13.39
CA GLY A 63 1.98 1.86 -14.85
C GLY A 63 0.91 1.02 -15.58
N LEU A 64 -0.20 0.72 -14.92
CA LEU A 64 -1.38 0.08 -15.50
C LEU A 64 -2.28 1.12 -16.17
N THR A 65 -3.07 0.67 -17.14
CA THR A 65 -3.94 1.48 -17.98
C THR A 65 -5.10 2.06 -17.17
N ASP A 66 -5.75 1.20 -16.38
CA ASP A 66 -6.91 1.59 -15.61
C ASP A 66 -7.10 0.76 -14.34
N ARG A 67 -8.20 1.05 -13.65
CA ARG A 67 -8.58 0.43 -12.40
C ARG A 67 -8.97 -1.05 -12.53
N SER A 68 -9.49 -1.46 -13.69
CA SER A 68 -9.90 -2.84 -13.94
C SER A 68 -8.71 -3.78 -14.01
N GLU A 69 -7.56 -3.32 -14.49
CA GLU A 69 -6.31 -4.11 -14.46
C GLU A 69 -5.84 -4.35 -13.02
N VAL A 70 -5.93 -3.34 -12.15
CA VAL A 70 -5.65 -3.52 -10.72
C VAL A 70 -6.62 -4.52 -10.11
N ARG A 71 -7.90 -4.48 -10.50
CA ARG A 71 -8.89 -5.43 -10.01
C ARG A 71 -8.56 -6.85 -10.45
N ALA A 72 -8.26 -7.08 -11.73
CA ALA A 72 -7.90 -8.40 -12.23
C ALA A 72 -6.63 -8.96 -11.56
N LEU A 73 -5.64 -8.10 -11.32
CA LEU A 73 -4.43 -8.47 -10.58
C LEU A 73 -4.77 -8.89 -9.14
N MET A 74 -5.60 -8.12 -8.45
CA MET A 74 -6.04 -8.44 -7.08
C MET A 74 -6.89 -9.71 -7.05
N GLU A 75 -7.79 -9.93 -8.00
CA GLU A 75 -8.62 -11.15 -8.07
C GLU A 75 -7.76 -12.41 -8.29
N ARG A 76 -6.67 -12.28 -9.05
CA ARG A 76 -5.75 -13.39 -9.33
C ARG A 76 -4.90 -13.77 -8.12
N HIS A 77 -4.28 -12.80 -7.46
CA HIS A 77 -3.28 -13.05 -6.41
C HIS A 77 -3.84 -12.95 -4.98
N PHE A 78 -4.87 -12.12 -4.79
CA PHE A 78 -5.45 -11.79 -3.49
C PHE A 78 -6.99 -11.78 -3.54
N PRO A 79 -7.65 -12.90 -3.91
CA PRO A 79 -9.08 -12.94 -4.19
C PRO A 79 -9.95 -12.46 -3.01
N ALA A 80 -9.53 -12.72 -1.76
CA ALA A 80 -10.23 -12.24 -0.57
C ALA A 80 -10.18 -10.70 -0.43
N ILE A 81 -9.05 -10.08 -0.80
CA ILE A 81 -8.90 -8.62 -0.81
C ILE A 81 -9.75 -8.01 -1.92
N ALA A 82 -9.79 -8.65 -3.09
CA ALA A 82 -10.61 -8.19 -4.21
C ALA A 82 -12.12 -8.28 -3.90
N ALA A 83 -12.56 -9.40 -3.33
CA ALA A 83 -13.96 -9.60 -2.95
C ALA A 83 -14.45 -8.57 -1.93
N GLY A 84 -13.57 -8.11 -1.02
CA GLY A 84 -13.91 -7.10 -0.05
C GLY A 84 -13.98 -5.66 -0.57
N ASN A 85 -13.57 -5.40 -1.82
CA ASN A 85 -13.74 -4.10 -2.48
C ASN A 85 -15.00 -4.06 -3.36
N ASP A 86 -16.11 -4.57 -2.83
CA ASP A 86 -17.41 -4.77 -3.49
C ASP A 86 -18.09 -3.45 -3.95
N ARG A 87 -17.84 -2.36 -3.22
CA ARG A 87 -18.43 -1.03 -3.51
C ARG A 87 -17.64 -0.18 -4.50
N ASP A 88 -16.71 -0.80 -5.21
CA ASP A 88 -15.81 -0.13 -6.14
C ASP A 88 -15.14 1.10 -5.48
N MET A 89 -14.53 0.93 -4.31
CA MET A 89 -13.75 1.99 -3.66
C MET A 89 -12.36 2.14 -4.28
N ARG A 90 -11.84 3.38 -4.38
CA ARG A 90 -10.44 3.60 -4.81
C ARG A 90 -9.50 2.67 -4.03
N TRP A 91 -8.70 1.87 -4.73
CA TRP A 91 -7.87 0.81 -4.16
C TRP A 91 -7.01 1.26 -2.97
N LYS A 92 -6.30 2.39 -3.10
CA LYS A 92 -5.53 2.94 -1.97
C LYS A 92 -6.41 3.16 -0.74
N LYS A 93 -7.54 3.87 -0.89
CA LYS A 93 -8.49 4.13 0.20
C LYS A 93 -9.00 2.83 0.83
N TYR A 94 -9.25 1.80 0.03
CA TYR A 94 -9.67 0.50 0.52
C TYR A 94 -8.55 -0.19 1.35
N LEU A 95 -7.33 -0.27 0.81
CA LEU A 95 -6.17 -0.85 1.50
C LEU A 95 -5.87 -0.12 2.82
N TYR A 96 -5.86 1.22 2.82
CA TYR A 96 -5.69 2.01 4.04
C TYR A 96 -6.77 1.74 5.10
N LYS A 97 -8.02 1.58 4.68
CA LYS A 97 -9.10 1.21 5.62
C LYS A 97 -8.91 -0.17 6.23
N ARG A 98 -8.47 -1.16 5.44
CA ARG A 98 -8.19 -2.52 5.91
C ARG A 98 -7.02 -2.53 6.90
N MET A 99 -5.94 -1.81 6.60
CA MET A 99 -4.80 -1.68 7.50
C MET A 99 -5.13 -1.06 8.85
N CYS A 100 -5.99 -0.03 8.87
CA CYS A 100 -6.41 0.61 10.12
C CYS A 100 -7.39 -0.23 10.96
N GLY A 101 -7.62 -1.51 10.59
CA GLY A 101 -8.48 -2.41 11.34
C GLY A 101 -9.93 -1.93 11.44
N TRP A 102 -10.42 -1.18 10.44
CA TRP A 102 -11.80 -0.70 10.46
C TRP A 102 -12.75 -1.91 10.59
N PRO A 103 -13.51 -2.05 11.70
CA PRO A 103 -14.27 -3.26 12.05
C PRO A 103 -15.53 -3.48 11.19
N GLY A 104 -15.57 -2.92 9.98
CA GLY A 104 -16.76 -2.83 9.15
C GLY A 104 -16.83 -3.83 8.00
N PHE A 105 -16.04 -4.90 8.00
CA PHE A 105 -16.10 -5.91 6.93
C PHE A 105 -15.69 -7.30 7.45
N GLU A 106 -16.55 -7.90 8.28
CA GLU A 106 -16.77 -9.34 8.26
C GLU A 106 -17.76 -9.63 7.13
N GLY A 107 -17.37 -10.49 6.20
CA GLY A 107 -18.19 -10.98 5.10
C GLY A 107 -17.69 -12.35 4.71
#